data_AF-A0A7K1REH5-F1
#
_entry.id   AF-A0A7K1REH5-F1
#
_cell.length_a   1.000
_cell.length_b   1.000
_cell.length_c   1.000
_cell.angle_alpha   90.00
_cell.angle_beta   90.00
_cell.angle_gamma   90.00
#
_symmetry.space_group_name_H-M   'P 1'
#
loop_
_entity.id
_entity.type
_entity.pdbx_description
1 polymer ?
#
loop_
_entity_poly.entity_id
_entity_poly.type
_entity_poly.pdbx_seq_one_letter_code
_entity_poly.pdbx_strand_id
1 'polypeptide(L)'
;MTFLTAKEIADAGVRLKLRALPHTKRGVQDHIDRHNWKNLSDDLCRKRAGREGGGGYEFHISLLPEALQAALHGERVRELVTASQQATKSKEVTAREKLSTATLSARQRDVMNARSAILSAIEMHQIISGLSLRQAIYSFLADPTALDVSETILITANDRTSGKAMVSRATLYEWFKLRDTVGLGALAPLPTKEKQEVPSWFWQFLRFYAQPTKPCLTDALENYCKALPSHIMPPNYDQVRRLMARLGNVEKHRGREGSLTLKTAARSARFVLLDEPGMSVSELNANPKVQRYFQPSEFRDLFEDLFEEVSIGLHINNVTATCRVPRLLDLDRLRQALQFEFDLPYPEGRMGFADKALSIFSQRLGVSL
;
A
#
# COMPACT_ATOMS: atom_id res chain seq x y z
N MET A 1 4.67 31.03 -24.69
CA MET A 1 4.16 31.81 -25.83
C MET A 1 4.30 30.95 -27.07
N THR A 2 3.19 30.67 -27.76
CA THR A 2 3.17 29.69 -28.85
C THR A 2 3.13 30.43 -30.18
N PHE A 3 4.22 30.34 -30.94
CA PHE A 3 4.30 30.83 -32.32
C PHE A 3 4.05 29.66 -33.28
N LEU A 4 3.36 29.92 -34.38
CA LEU A 4 2.97 28.92 -35.37
C LEU A 4 3.35 29.40 -36.77
N THR A 5 3.77 28.48 -37.63
CA THR A 5 3.99 28.74 -39.05
C THR A 5 2.67 28.76 -39.81
N ALA A 6 2.69 29.36 -41.00
CA ALA A 6 1.56 29.30 -41.93
C ALA A 6 1.12 27.85 -42.25
N LYS A 7 2.04 26.87 -42.21
CA LYS A 7 1.71 25.46 -42.39
C LYS A 7 0.99 24.90 -41.17
N GLU A 8 1.53 25.12 -39.97
CA GLU A 8 0.91 24.65 -38.71
C GLU A 8 -0.46 25.28 -38.47
N ILE A 9 -0.67 26.54 -38.86
CA ILE A 9 -1.98 27.21 -38.82
C ILE A 9 -2.97 26.53 -39.77
N ALA A 10 -2.55 26.22 -41.01
CA ALA A 10 -3.40 25.51 -41.98
C ALA A 10 -3.76 24.10 -41.50
N ASP A 11 -2.76 23.35 -41.02
CA ASP A 11 -2.91 21.99 -40.49
C ASP A 11 -3.82 21.99 -39.26
N ALA A 12 -3.70 22.99 -38.37
CA ALA A 12 -4.60 23.19 -37.24
C ALA A 12 -6.04 23.46 -37.69
N GLY A 13 -6.25 24.30 -38.71
CA GLY A 13 -7.58 24.57 -39.27
C GLY A 13 -8.27 23.32 -39.82
N VAL A 14 -7.51 22.44 -40.51
CA VAL A 14 -7.99 21.14 -41.00
C VAL A 14 -8.30 20.20 -39.84
N ARG A 15 -7.35 20.04 -38.90
CA ARG A 15 -7.47 19.13 -37.74
C ARG A 15 -8.65 19.50 -36.85
N LEU A 16 -8.83 20.80 -36.58
CA LEU A 16 -9.89 21.35 -35.73
C LEU A 16 -11.20 21.60 -36.48
N LYS A 17 -11.23 21.38 -37.81
CA LYS A 17 -12.39 21.59 -38.68
C LYS A 17 -12.98 23.01 -38.59
N LEU A 18 -12.13 24.01 -38.39
CA LEU A 18 -12.54 25.42 -38.27
C LEU A 18 -12.35 26.15 -39.59
N ARG A 19 -13.42 26.74 -40.14
CA ARG A 19 -13.40 27.47 -41.42
C ARG A 19 -12.99 28.95 -41.31
N ALA A 20 -12.62 29.40 -40.11
CA ALA A 20 -12.26 30.80 -39.84
C ALA A 20 -10.95 31.23 -40.54
N LEU A 21 -10.12 30.29 -40.98
CA LEU A 21 -8.93 30.51 -41.79
C LEU A 21 -8.85 29.50 -42.94
N PRO A 22 -8.09 29.81 -44.02
CA PRO A 22 -7.84 28.86 -45.09
C PRO A 22 -7.15 27.58 -44.59
N HIS A 23 -7.49 26.45 -45.20
CA HIS A 23 -6.97 25.12 -44.84
C HIS A 23 -5.72 24.72 -45.62
N THR A 24 -5.21 25.60 -46.48
CA THR A 24 -4.00 25.35 -47.25
C THR A 24 -2.92 26.33 -46.82
N LYS A 25 -1.66 25.86 -46.77
CA LYS A 25 -0.49 26.71 -46.46
C LYS A 25 -0.47 27.98 -47.31
N ARG A 26 -0.79 27.87 -48.62
CA ARG A 26 -0.83 29.02 -49.53
C ARG A 26 -1.95 29.99 -49.17
N GLY A 27 -3.16 29.50 -48.89
CA GLY A 27 -4.27 30.36 -48.49
C GLY A 27 -3.99 31.10 -47.17
N VAL A 28 -3.31 30.45 -46.22
CA VAL A 28 -2.87 31.09 -44.97
C VAL A 28 -1.81 32.16 -45.24
N GLN A 29 -0.87 31.93 -46.14
CA GLN A 29 0.11 32.96 -46.57
C GLN A 29 -0.59 34.16 -47.21
N ASP A 30 -1.55 33.93 -48.11
CA ASP A 30 -2.32 35.01 -48.73
C ASP A 30 -3.17 35.76 -47.70
N HIS A 31 -3.62 35.11 -46.61
CA HIS A 31 -4.28 35.77 -45.48
C HIS A 31 -3.30 36.63 -44.67
N ILE A 32 -2.13 36.10 -44.33
CA ILE A 32 -1.03 36.80 -43.64
C ILE A 32 -0.62 38.07 -44.41
N ASP A 33 -0.47 37.95 -45.74
CA ASP A 33 -0.05 39.06 -46.61
C ASP A 33 -1.15 40.12 -46.72
N ARG A 34 -2.42 39.72 -46.85
CA ARG A 34 -3.56 40.65 -46.85
C ARG A 34 -3.69 41.45 -45.55
N HIS A 35 -3.33 40.85 -44.42
CA HIS A 35 -3.40 41.49 -43.11
C HIS A 35 -2.06 42.05 -42.63
N ASN A 36 -1.02 42.04 -43.46
CA ASN A 36 0.31 42.57 -43.17
C ASN A 36 0.93 42.06 -41.86
N TRP A 37 0.68 40.81 -41.46
CA TRP A 37 1.17 40.29 -40.17
C TRP A 37 2.71 40.27 -40.09
N LYS A 38 3.41 40.27 -41.23
CA LYS A 38 4.88 40.30 -41.31
C LYS A 38 5.50 41.62 -40.84
N ASN A 39 4.73 42.71 -40.77
CA ASN A 39 5.20 44.03 -40.34
C ASN A 39 4.86 44.31 -38.86
N LEU A 40 4.32 43.34 -38.14
CA LEU A 40 4.04 43.46 -36.71
C LEU A 40 5.32 43.31 -35.88
N SER A 41 5.28 43.73 -34.62
CA SER A 41 6.42 43.63 -33.69
C SER A 41 6.91 42.18 -33.52
N ASP A 42 8.17 42.04 -33.10
CA ASP A 42 8.81 40.74 -32.86
C ASP A 42 8.06 39.84 -31.86
N ASP A 43 7.26 40.44 -30.97
CA ASP A 43 6.38 39.74 -30.02
C ASP A 43 5.21 39.01 -30.69
N LEU A 44 4.79 39.46 -31.87
CA LEU A 44 3.64 38.93 -32.62
C LEU A 44 4.07 38.19 -33.90
N CYS A 45 5.21 38.56 -34.49
CA CYS A 45 5.76 37.95 -35.68
C CYS A 45 7.27 37.82 -35.53
N ARG A 46 7.81 36.61 -35.64
CA ARG A 46 9.25 36.37 -35.56
C ARG A 46 9.77 35.64 -36.78
N LYS A 47 10.96 36.03 -37.24
CA LYS A 47 11.66 35.32 -38.31
C LYS A 47 12.35 34.09 -37.72
N ARG A 48 12.15 32.92 -38.34
CA ARG A 48 12.78 31.67 -37.93
C ARG A 48 14.26 31.67 -38.35
N ALA A 49 15.13 31.18 -37.47
CA ALA A 49 16.52 30.89 -37.81
C ALA A 49 16.57 29.78 -38.88
N GLY A 50 17.20 30.06 -40.02
CA GLY A 50 17.36 29.15 -41.15
C GLY A 50 18.63 29.48 -41.94
N ARG A 51 18.93 28.72 -43.00
CA ARG A 51 20.07 29.02 -43.90
C ARG A 51 19.93 30.44 -44.48
N GLU A 52 21.05 31.08 -44.83
CA GLU A 52 21.05 32.43 -45.43
C GLU A 52 20.00 32.53 -46.56
N GLY A 53 19.10 33.49 -46.44
CA GLY A 53 17.99 33.71 -47.38
C GLY A 53 16.75 32.81 -47.21
N GLY A 54 16.79 31.80 -46.33
CA GLY A 54 15.74 30.79 -46.17
C GLY A 54 15.30 30.60 -44.72
N GLY A 55 14.56 31.57 -44.17
CA GLY A 55 13.91 31.48 -42.86
C GLY A 55 12.49 32.02 -42.95
N GLY A 56 11.49 31.15 -42.83
CA GLY A 56 10.07 31.55 -42.82
C GLY A 56 9.70 32.37 -41.58
N TYR A 57 8.48 32.92 -41.55
CA TYR A 57 7.94 33.62 -40.40
C TYR A 57 7.07 32.71 -39.54
N GLU A 58 7.10 32.95 -38.23
CA GLU A 58 6.19 32.36 -37.27
C GLU A 58 5.35 33.47 -36.62
N PHE A 59 4.07 33.18 -36.41
CA PHE A 59 3.07 34.13 -35.98
C PHE A 59 2.53 33.72 -34.61
N HIS A 60 2.38 34.68 -33.71
CA HIS A 60 1.85 34.43 -32.39
C HIS A 60 0.38 34.01 -32.45
N ILE A 61 -0.02 33.09 -31.58
CA ILE A 61 -1.38 32.54 -31.53
C ILE A 61 -2.48 33.61 -31.40
N SER A 62 -2.18 34.77 -30.80
CA SER A 62 -3.12 35.88 -30.63
C SER A 62 -3.54 36.55 -31.95
N LEU A 63 -2.82 36.31 -33.05
CA LEU A 63 -3.19 36.83 -34.38
C LEU A 63 -4.29 36.00 -35.06
N LEU A 64 -4.56 34.79 -34.56
CA LEU A 64 -5.56 33.90 -35.12
C LEU A 64 -6.99 34.32 -34.72
N PRO A 65 -8.04 33.90 -35.45
CA PRO A 65 -9.42 34.12 -35.00
C PRO A 65 -9.69 33.48 -33.63
N GLU A 66 -10.54 34.11 -32.81
CA GLU A 66 -10.85 33.69 -31.44
C GLU A 66 -11.26 32.20 -31.35
N ALA A 67 -12.07 31.72 -32.31
CA ALA A 67 -12.46 30.32 -32.38
C ALA A 67 -11.26 29.35 -32.53
N LEU A 68 -10.24 29.74 -33.30
CA LEU A 68 -9.03 28.95 -33.51
C LEU A 68 -8.08 29.06 -32.30
N GLN A 69 -7.99 30.25 -31.70
CA GLN A 69 -7.26 30.45 -30.44
C GLN A 69 -7.81 29.52 -29.35
N ALA A 70 -9.12 29.59 -29.09
CA ALA A 70 -9.79 28.81 -28.05
C ALA A 70 -9.62 27.30 -28.29
N ALA A 71 -9.72 26.83 -29.54
CA ALA A 71 -9.54 25.43 -29.88
C ALA A 71 -8.10 24.93 -29.66
N LEU A 72 -7.09 25.71 -30.06
CA LEU A 72 -5.68 25.40 -29.82
C LEU A 72 -5.32 25.42 -28.34
N HIS A 73 -5.86 26.39 -27.58
CA HIS A 73 -5.74 26.41 -26.12
C HIS A 73 -6.39 25.17 -25.48
N GLY A 74 -7.57 24.77 -25.97
CA GLY A 74 -8.26 23.55 -25.51
C GLY A 74 -7.46 22.27 -25.78
N GLU A 75 -6.86 22.11 -26.96
CA GLU A 75 -5.95 21.00 -27.27
C GLU A 75 -4.75 21.01 -26.32
N ARG A 76 -4.12 22.17 -26.11
CA ARG A 76 -2.96 22.29 -25.22
C ARG A 76 -3.27 21.93 -23.78
N VAL A 77 -4.42 22.37 -23.26
CA VAL A 77 -4.87 22.00 -21.92
C VAL A 77 -5.10 20.49 -21.84
N ARG A 78 -5.74 19.89 -22.85
CA ARG A 78 -5.93 18.43 -22.90
C ARG A 78 -4.62 17.67 -22.95
N GLU A 79 -3.65 18.14 -23.74
CA GLU A 79 -2.30 17.57 -23.80
C GLU A 79 -1.61 17.63 -22.43
N LEU A 80 -1.63 18.80 -21.77
CA LEU A 80 -1.05 18.98 -20.44
C LEU A 80 -1.70 18.08 -19.40
N VAL A 81 -3.04 17.98 -19.41
CA VAL A 81 -3.79 17.09 -18.52
C VAL A 81 -3.44 15.63 -18.79
N THR A 82 -3.37 15.22 -20.06
CA THR A 82 -3.03 13.85 -20.46
C THR A 82 -1.58 13.51 -20.07
N ALA A 83 -0.64 14.40 -20.33
CA ALA A 83 0.76 14.25 -19.94
C ALA A 83 0.91 14.17 -18.41
N SER A 84 0.19 15.01 -17.67
CA SER A 84 0.17 14.96 -16.20
C SER A 84 -0.39 13.63 -15.70
N GLN A 85 -1.51 13.15 -16.27
CA GLN A 85 -2.10 11.86 -15.92
C GLN A 85 -1.20 10.67 -16.27
N GLN A 86 -0.48 10.73 -17.40
CA GLN A 86 0.51 9.73 -17.78
C GLN A 86 1.70 9.74 -16.82
N ALA A 87 2.18 10.91 -16.44
CA ALA A 87 3.28 11.06 -15.47
C ALA A 87 2.90 10.57 -14.07
N THR A 88 1.66 10.75 -13.61
CA THR A 88 1.21 10.17 -12.33
C THR A 88 1.12 8.66 -12.40
N LYS A 89 0.57 8.11 -13.49
CA LYS A 89 0.46 6.66 -13.70
C LYS A 89 1.84 6.00 -13.77
N SER A 90 2.80 6.59 -14.49
CA SER A 90 4.15 6.03 -14.59
C SER A 90 4.85 6.02 -13.24
N LYS A 91 4.76 7.11 -12.46
CA LYS A 91 5.27 7.16 -11.08
C LYS A 91 4.64 6.07 -10.20
N GLU A 92 3.35 5.86 -10.33
CA GLU A 92 2.61 4.85 -9.55
C GLU A 92 3.05 3.42 -9.89
N VAL A 93 3.22 3.11 -11.18
CA VAL A 93 3.74 1.81 -11.64
C VAL A 93 5.15 1.58 -11.11
N THR A 94 6.06 2.54 -11.27
CA THR A 94 7.43 2.44 -10.75
C THR A 94 7.44 2.27 -9.22
N ALA A 95 6.53 2.91 -8.49
CA ALA A 95 6.41 2.73 -7.05
C ALA A 95 5.95 1.31 -6.66
N ARG A 96 5.05 0.72 -7.44
CA ARG A 96 4.57 -0.67 -7.24
C ARG A 96 5.63 -1.70 -7.60
N GLU A 97 6.38 -1.50 -8.68
CA GLU A 97 7.48 -2.39 -9.08
C GLU A 97 8.60 -2.42 -8.03
N LYS A 98 8.85 -1.28 -7.36
CA LYS A 98 9.82 -1.20 -6.25
C LYS A 98 9.34 -1.89 -4.97
N LEU A 99 8.05 -2.21 -4.86
CA LEU A 99 7.49 -2.86 -3.69
C LEU A 99 7.85 -4.35 -3.69
N SER A 100 8.89 -4.71 -2.94
CA SER A 100 9.23 -6.11 -2.69
C SER A 100 8.37 -6.67 -1.57
N THR A 101 7.92 -7.93 -1.71
CA THR A 101 7.20 -8.65 -0.64
C THR A 101 8.03 -8.77 0.65
N ALA A 102 9.36 -8.71 0.55
CA ALA A 102 10.27 -8.77 1.69
C ALA A 102 10.20 -7.52 2.59
N THR A 103 9.98 -6.33 2.03
CA THR A 103 10.10 -5.05 2.75
C THR A 103 8.78 -4.43 3.18
N LEU A 104 7.66 -5.13 2.99
CA LEU A 104 6.33 -4.66 3.37
C LEU A 104 6.17 -4.50 4.89
N SER A 105 5.41 -3.50 5.32
CA SER A 105 4.93 -3.39 6.70
C SER A 105 3.88 -4.48 7.01
N ALA A 106 3.63 -4.78 8.29
CA ALA A 106 2.61 -5.75 8.70
C ALA A 106 1.24 -5.44 8.07
N ARG A 107 0.75 -4.20 8.21
CA ARG A 107 -0.49 -3.73 7.57
C ARG A 107 -0.47 -3.94 6.05
N GLN A 108 0.64 -3.64 5.37
CA GLN A 108 0.72 -3.83 3.93
C GLN A 108 0.63 -5.31 3.53
N ARG A 109 1.23 -6.21 4.31
CA ARG A 109 1.12 -7.66 4.11
C ARG A 109 -0.31 -8.14 4.34
N ASP A 110 -0.98 -7.67 5.39
CA ASP A 110 -2.36 -8.06 5.69
C ASP A 110 -3.32 -7.65 4.57
N VAL A 111 -3.19 -6.41 4.08
CA VAL A 111 -3.98 -5.91 2.96
C VAL A 111 -3.66 -6.67 1.66
N MET A 112 -2.39 -6.95 1.39
CA MET A 112 -1.97 -7.75 0.22
C MET A 112 -2.56 -9.16 0.26
N ASN A 113 -2.47 -9.83 1.41
CA ASN A 113 -2.99 -11.18 1.61
C ASN A 113 -4.52 -11.20 1.48
N ALA A 114 -5.21 -10.22 2.07
CA ALA A 114 -6.67 -10.09 1.96
C ALA A 114 -7.11 -9.88 0.51
N ARG A 115 -6.41 -9.02 -0.25
CA ARG A 115 -6.66 -8.82 -1.68
C ARG A 115 -6.41 -10.10 -2.48
N SER A 116 -5.30 -10.81 -2.21
CA SER A 116 -4.99 -12.07 -2.88
C SER A 116 -6.06 -13.14 -2.60
N ALA A 117 -6.53 -13.25 -1.36
CA ALA A 117 -7.58 -14.19 -0.98
C ALA A 117 -8.88 -13.95 -1.75
N ILE A 118 -9.28 -12.67 -1.92
CA ILE A 118 -10.45 -12.29 -2.73
C ILE A 118 -10.26 -12.72 -4.19
N LEU A 119 -9.09 -12.44 -4.79
CA LEU A 119 -8.83 -12.82 -6.18
C LEU A 119 -8.89 -14.35 -6.37
N SER A 120 -8.27 -15.09 -5.46
CA SER A 120 -8.28 -16.56 -5.49
C SER A 120 -9.69 -17.14 -5.30
N ALA A 121 -10.52 -16.56 -4.44
CA ALA A 121 -11.91 -16.97 -4.26
C ALA A 121 -12.74 -16.75 -5.55
N ILE A 122 -12.57 -15.61 -6.21
CA ILE A 122 -13.23 -15.30 -7.49
C ILE A 122 -12.78 -16.28 -8.59
N GLU A 123 -11.49 -16.57 -8.68
CA GLU A 123 -10.93 -17.53 -9.65
C GLU A 123 -11.40 -18.95 -9.38
N MET A 124 -11.47 -19.36 -8.12
CA MET A 124 -11.98 -20.67 -7.73
C MET A 124 -13.45 -20.83 -8.13
N HIS A 125 -14.27 -19.82 -7.86
CA HIS A 125 -15.67 -19.79 -8.30
C HIS A 125 -15.78 -19.78 -9.84
N GLN A 126 -14.88 -19.07 -10.53
CA GLN A 126 -14.81 -19.08 -11.99
C GLN A 126 -14.58 -20.50 -12.53
N ILE A 127 -13.64 -21.25 -11.95
CA ILE A 127 -13.27 -22.60 -12.37
C ILE A 127 -14.38 -23.60 -12.05
N ILE A 128 -14.89 -23.59 -10.81
CA ILE A 128 -15.90 -24.55 -10.34
C ILE A 128 -17.21 -24.39 -11.11
N SER A 129 -17.64 -23.15 -11.36
CA SER A 129 -18.92 -22.85 -12.01
C SER A 129 -18.82 -22.69 -13.53
N GLY A 130 -17.62 -22.79 -14.12
CA GLY A 130 -17.40 -22.63 -15.56
C GLY A 130 -17.78 -21.24 -16.10
N LEU A 131 -17.66 -20.20 -15.27
CA LEU A 131 -18.08 -18.85 -15.59
C LEU A 131 -16.98 -18.03 -16.27
N SER A 132 -17.35 -16.95 -16.95
CA SER A 132 -16.38 -15.91 -17.33
C SER A 132 -15.94 -15.11 -16.10
N LEU A 133 -14.73 -14.54 -16.14
CA LEU A 133 -14.24 -13.64 -15.08
C LEU A 133 -15.23 -12.51 -14.75
N ARG A 134 -15.91 -11.96 -15.77
CA ARG A 134 -16.93 -10.92 -15.58
C ARG A 134 -18.11 -11.45 -14.75
N GLN A 135 -18.61 -12.64 -15.04
CA GLN A 135 -19.72 -13.26 -14.30
C GLN A 135 -19.30 -13.60 -12.88
N ALA A 136 -18.11 -14.18 -12.69
CA ALA A 136 -17.59 -14.49 -11.36
C ALA A 136 -17.45 -13.24 -10.48
N ILE A 137 -16.97 -12.12 -11.03
CA ILE A 137 -16.92 -10.82 -10.33
C ILE A 137 -18.32 -10.33 -9.96
N TYR A 138 -19.32 -10.49 -10.83
CA TYR A 138 -20.70 -10.11 -10.49
C TYR A 138 -21.30 -10.97 -9.40
N SER A 139 -21.06 -12.29 -9.43
CA SER A 139 -21.49 -13.20 -8.37
C SER A 139 -20.86 -12.81 -7.03
N PHE A 140 -19.56 -12.53 -7.02
CA PHE A 140 -18.86 -12.04 -5.84
C PHE A 140 -19.42 -10.72 -5.30
N LEU A 141 -19.76 -9.76 -6.17
CA LEU A 141 -20.32 -8.48 -5.75
C LEU A 141 -21.77 -8.59 -5.25
N ALA A 142 -22.51 -9.61 -5.71
CA ALA A 142 -23.86 -9.89 -5.25
C ALA A 142 -23.84 -10.56 -3.87
N ASP A 143 -22.99 -11.56 -3.68
CA ASP A 143 -22.81 -12.26 -2.41
C ASP A 143 -21.35 -12.72 -2.21
N PRO A 144 -20.53 -11.93 -1.50
CA PRO A 144 -19.16 -12.32 -1.16
C PRO A 144 -19.09 -13.53 -0.24
N THR A 145 -20.11 -13.74 0.60
CA THR A 145 -20.11 -14.81 1.60
C THR A 145 -20.34 -16.18 0.96
N ALA A 146 -21.05 -16.22 -0.16
CA ALA A 146 -21.18 -17.43 -0.99
C ALA A 146 -19.84 -17.93 -1.57
N LEU A 147 -18.80 -17.09 -1.58
CA LEU A 147 -17.45 -17.43 -2.03
C LEU A 147 -16.47 -17.62 -0.85
N ASP A 148 -16.97 -17.85 0.36
CA ASP A 148 -16.18 -18.02 1.60
C ASP A 148 -15.29 -16.81 1.95
N VAL A 149 -15.65 -15.61 1.48
CA VAL A 149 -14.95 -14.37 1.84
C VAL A 149 -15.66 -13.69 3.01
N SER A 150 -15.01 -13.68 4.17
CA SER A 150 -15.54 -13.02 5.37
C SER A 150 -15.54 -11.49 5.23
N GLU A 151 -16.42 -10.84 6.00
CA GLU A 151 -16.49 -9.38 6.08
C GLU A 151 -15.16 -8.76 6.53
N THR A 152 -14.43 -9.42 7.44
CA THR A 152 -13.12 -8.97 7.93
C THR A 152 -12.07 -8.91 6.82
N ILE A 153 -12.06 -9.86 5.88
CA ILE A 153 -11.17 -9.87 4.71
C ILE A 153 -11.52 -8.70 3.78
N LEU A 154 -12.82 -8.43 3.55
CA LEU A 154 -13.27 -7.30 2.72
C LEU A 154 -12.84 -5.95 3.30
N ILE A 155 -13.00 -5.76 4.60
CA ILE A 155 -12.59 -4.53 5.30
C ILE A 155 -11.08 -4.33 5.15
N THR A 156 -10.31 -5.38 5.42
CA THR A 156 -8.85 -5.37 5.33
C THR A 156 -8.39 -5.09 3.90
N ALA A 157 -8.99 -5.72 2.89
CA ALA A 157 -8.64 -5.51 1.49
C ALA A 157 -8.97 -4.08 0.99
N ASN A 158 -10.08 -3.48 1.48
CA ASN A 158 -10.48 -2.13 1.11
C ASN A 158 -9.51 -1.07 1.66
N ASP A 159 -8.91 -1.32 2.84
CA ASP A 159 -7.89 -0.47 3.47
C ASP A 159 -8.34 1.00 3.66
N ARG A 160 -9.64 1.21 3.94
CA ARG A 160 -10.24 2.54 4.16
C ARG A 160 -10.55 2.79 5.63
N THR A 161 -10.34 4.03 6.08
CA THR A 161 -10.66 4.48 7.45
C THR A 161 -12.12 4.29 7.84
N SER A 162 -13.04 4.28 6.87
CA SER A 162 -14.47 4.07 7.14
C SER A 162 -14.84 2.64 7.49
N GLY A 163 -13.92 1.67 7.37
CA GLY A 163 -14.16 0.27 7.73
C GLY A 163 -15.26 -0.43 6.91
N LYS A 164 -15.58 0.08 5.72
CA LYS A 164 -16.67 -0.46 4.89
C LYS A 164 -16.20 -1.74 4.20
N ALA A 165 -16.94 -2.83 4.37
CA ALA A 165 -16.70 -4.12 3.74
C ALA A 165 -17.18 -4.17 2.27
N MET A 166 -16.85 -3.16 1.46
CA MET A 166 -17.33 -3.06 0.08
C MET A 166 -16.21 -2.64 -0.87
N VAL A 167 -16.03 -3.44 -1.93
CA VAL A 167 -15.05 -3.22 -3.00
C VAL A 167 -15.80 -3.03 -4.32
N SER A 168 -15.34 -2.12 -5.17
CA SER A 168 -15.99 -1.86 -6.46
C SER A 168 -15.55 -2.83 -7.55
N ARG A 169 -16.40 -3.05 -8.55
CA ARG A 169 -16.04 -3.79 -9.78
C ARG A 169 -14.74 -3.30 -10.40
N ALA A 170 -14.57 -1.99 -10.54
CA ALA A 170 -13.39 -1.39 -11.15
C ALA A 170 -12.11 -1.73 -10.36
N THR A 171 -12.21 -1.70 -9.03
CA THR A 171 -11.11 -2.06 -8.12
C THR A 171 -10.68 -3.51 -8.28
N LEU A 172 -11.63 -4.45 -8.42
CA LEU A 172 -11.31 -5.86 -8.64
C LEU A 172 -10.57 -6.08 -9.96
N TYR A 173 -11.04 -5.47 -11.06
CA TYR A 173 -10.33 -5.52 -12.35
C TYR A 173 -8.93 -4.91 -12.26
N GLU A 174 -8.77 -3.83 -11.51
CA GLU A 174 -7.46 -3.21 -11.29
C GLU A 174 -6.54 -4.15 -10.52
N TRP A 175 -7.01 -4.83 -9.48
CA TRP A 175 -6.22 -5.80 -8.72
C TRP A 175 -5.80 -7.01 -9.56
N PHE A 176 -6.70 -7.59 -10.35
CA PHE A 176 -6.36 -8.64 -11.32
C PHE A 176 -5.25 -8.17 -12.26
N LYS A 177 -5.43 -6.99 -12.89
CA LYS A 177 -4.44 -6.41 -13.79
C LYS A 177 -3.09 -6.18 -13.09
N LEU A 178 -3.09 -5.61 -11.88
CA LEU A 178 -1.86 -5.33 -11.13
C LEU A 178 -1.09 -6.62 -10.80
N ARG A 179 -1.80 -7.64 -10.32
CA ARG A 179 -1.21 -8.95 -10.04
C ARG A 179 -0.59 -9.57 -11.29
N ASP A 180 -1.31 -9.53 -12.42
CA ASP A 180 -0.88 -10.21 -13.65
C ASP A 180 0.27 -9.47 -14.36
N THR A 181 0.34 -8.14 -14.23
CA THR A 181 1.39 -7.32 -14.87
C THR A 181 2.64 -7.10 -14.02
N VAL A 182 2.51 -6.94 -12.71
CA VAL A 182 3.61 -6.59 -11.79
C VAL A 182 3.92 -7.71 -10.80
N GLY A 183 2.90 -8.49 -10.41
CA GLY A 183 3.02 -9.58 -9.43
C GLY A 183 2.24 -9.33 -8.14
N LEU A 184 2.25 -10.31 -7.24
CA LEU A 184 1.48 -10.29 -5.98
C LEU A 184 1.83 -9.11 -5.07
N GLY A 185 3.09 -8.68 -5.03
CA GLY A 185 3.53 -7.54 -4.21
C GLY A 185 2.84 -6.21 -4.57
N ALA A 186 2.39 -6.06 -5.81
CA ALA A 186 1.68 -4.86 -6.28
C ALA A 186 0.27 -4.72 -5.71
N LEU A 187 -0.28 -5.78 -5.11
CA LEU A 187 -1.56 -5.73 -4.41
C LEU A 187 -1.45 -5.01 -3.06
N ALA A 188 -0.25 -4.86 -2.50
CA ALA A 188 -0.09 -4.11 -1.25
C ALA A 188 -0.38 -2.61 -1.46
N PRO A 189 -0.94 -1.92 -0.45
CA PRO A 189 -1.22 -0.49 -0.55
C PRO A 189 0.08 0.31 -0.61
N LEU A 190 0.13 1.27 -1.53
CA LEU A 190 1.22 2.22 -1.62
C LEU A 190 1.22 3.14 -0.40
N PRO A 191 2.39 3.47 0.17
CA PRO A 191 2.49 4.45 1.23
C PRO A 191 1.92 5.80 0.75
N THR A 192 0.85 6.28 1.38
CA THR A 192 0.20 7.55 1.00
C THR A 192 1.06 8.77 1.34
N LYS A 193 2.00 8.63 2.27
CA LYS A 193 2.91 9.70 2.70
C LYS A 193 4.33 9.19 2.67
N GLU A 194 5.21 9.96 2.03
CA GLU A 194 6.65 9.76 2.17
C GLU A 194 7.05 9.97 3.63
N LYS A 195 8.04 9.19 4.08
CA LYS A 195 8.57 9.31 5.44
C LYS A 195 9.31 10.64 5.54
N GLN A 196 8.63 11.67 6.04
CA GLN A 196 9.23 12.98 6.25
C GLN A 196 10.46 12.83 7.15
N GLU A 197 11.59 13.38 6.72
CA GLU A 197 12.79 13.42 7.56
C GLU A 197 12.52 14.23 8.83
N VAL A 198 13.25 13.92 9.90
CA VAL A 198 13.12 14.64 11.16
C VAL A 198 13.76 16.02 10.99
N PRO A 199 13.02 17.13 11.16
CA PRO A 199 13.57 18.46 10.97
C PRO A 199 14.77 18.73 11.89
N SER A 200 15.76 19.48 11.41
CA SER A 200 16.98 19.79 12.17
C SER A 200 16.70 20.46 13.52
N TRP A 201 15.70 21.34 13.59
CA TRP A 201 15.29 22.03 14.81
C TRP A 201 14.84 21.07 15.92
N PHE A 202 14.29 19.90 15.58
CA PHE A 202 13.82 18.93 16.56
C PHE A 202 14.98 18.35 17.39
N TRP A 203 16.15 18.18 16.78
CA TRP A 203 17.35 17.75 17.51
C TRP A 203 17.85 18.81 18.48
N GLN A 204 17.64 20.10 18.17
CA GLN A 204 17.94 21.20 19.09
C GLN A 204 16.97 21.22 20.27
N PHE A 205 15.67 21.04 19.99
CA PHE A 205 14.63 20.90 21.02
C PHE A 205 14.95 19.76 22.00
N LEU A 206 15.44 18.61 21.51
CA LEU A 206 15.76 17.47 22.38
C LEU A 206 16.79 17.82 23.47
N ARG A 207 17.64 18.83 23.31
CA ARG A 207 18.58 19.27 24.36
C ARG A 207 17.87 19.89 25.57
N PHE A 208 16.71 20.51 25.35
CA PHE A 208 15.87 21.08 26.41
C PHE A 208 14.99 20.02 27.07
N TYR A 209 14.62 18.98 26.32
CA TYR A 209 13.82 17.87 26.83
C TYR A 209 14.66 16.79 27.54
N ALA A 210 15.87 16.50 27.05
CA ALA A 210 16.76 15.44 27.54
C ALA A 210 17.58 15.88 28.76
N GLN A 211 16.90 16.32 29.82
CA GLN A 211 17.52 16.79 31.05
C GLN A 211 17.25 15.83 32.23
N PRO A 212 18.18 15.69 33.20
CA PRO A 212 17.97 14.88 34.40
C PRO A 212 16.79 15.35 35.27
N THR A 213 16.45 16.63 35.19
CA THR A 213 15.29 17.25 35.84
C THR A 213 13.95 16.77 35.28
N LYS A 214 13.96 16.06 34.15
CA LYS A 214 12.78 15.49 33.48
C LYS A 214 11.65 16.52 33.24
N PRO A 215 11.92 17.68 32.61
CA PRO A 215 10.90 18.67 32.32
C PRO A 215 9.77 18.06 31.47
N CYS A 216 8.54 18.53 31.65
CA CYS A 216 7.44 18.09 30.81
C CYS A 216 7.62 18.61 29.37
N LEU A 217 6.86 18.04 28.42
CA LEU A 217 7.02 18.42 27.00
C LEU A 217 6.70 19.91 26.77
N THR A 218 5.74 20.45 27.51
CA THR A 218 5.33 21.86 27.46
C THR A 218 6.45 22.77 27.97
N ASP A 219 7.02 22.49 29.14
CA ASP A 219 8.08 23.31 29.73
C ASP A 219 9.35 23.30 28.87
N ALA A 220 9.71 22.13 28.33
CA ALA A 220 10.85 21.99 27.43
C ALA A 220 10.63 22.79 26.14
N LEU A 221 9.40 22.83 25.62
CA LEU A 221 9.07 23.62 24.43
C LEU A 221 9.10 25.11 24.72
N GLU A 222 8.56 25.55 25.86
CA GLU A 222 8.59 26.96 26.25
C GLU A 222 10.03 27.46 26.39
N ASN A 223 10.88 26.69 27.07
CA ASN A 223 12.30 27.01 27.22
C ASN A 223 13.05 27.00 25.87
N TYR A 224 12.71 26.08 24.97
CA TYR A 224 13.25 26.07 23.62
C TYR A 224 12.83 27.32 22.83
N CYS A 225 11.55 27.70 22.88
CA CYS A 225 11.04 28.89 22.21
C CYS A 225 11.68 30.18 22.72
N LYS A 226 11.97 30.29 24.03
CA LYS A 226 12.72 31.42 24.60
C LYS A 226 14.16 31.51 24.08
N ALA A 227 14.76 30.37 23.72
CA ALA A 227 16.12 30.30 23.20
C ALA A 227 16.20 30.44 21.66
N LEU A 228 15.06 30.51 20.96
CA LEU A 228 15.04 30.66 19.51
C LEU A 228 15.35 32.11 19.08
N PRO A 229 16.14 32.30 18.01
CA PRO A 229 16.27 33.61 17.37
C PRO A 229 14.92 34.17 16.92
N SER A 230 14.74 35.50 17.02
CA SER A 230 13.47 36.20 16.73
C SER A 230 12.94 36.04 15.30
N HIS A 231 13.77 35.63 14.35
CA HIS A 231 13.39 35.42 12.95
C HIS A 231 12.91 33.99 12.65
N ILE A 232 13.02 33.05 13.61
CA ILE A 232 12.62 31.66 13.43
C ILE A 232 11.21 31.46 13.99
N MET A 233 10.31 30.93 13.17
CA MET A 233 8.96 30.59 13.62
C MET A 233 9.01 29.45 14.64
N PRO A 234 8.46 29.63 15.85
CA PRO A 234 8.50 28.61 16.89
C PRO A 234 7.64 27.39 16.49
N PRO A 235 8.10 26.16 16.79
CA PRO A 235 7.32 24.96 16.52
C PRO A 235 6.12 24.86 17.48
N ASN A 236 5.03 24.27 16.98
CA ASN A 236 3.83 23.99 17.77
C ASN A 236 4.02 22.70 18.59
N TYR A 237 3.42 22.64 19.78
CA TYR A 237 3.33 21.46 20.64
C TYR A 237 2.95 20.18 19.88
N ASP A 238 1.96 20.23 18.99
CA ASP A 238 1.56 19.05 18.21
C ASP A 238 2.63 18.59 17.22
N GLN A 239 3.45 19.50 16.68
CA GLN A 239 4.58 19.12 15.84
C GLN A 239 5.62 18.35 16.65
N VAL A 240 5.95 18.86 17.85
CA VAL A 240 6.88 18.22 18.78
C VAL A 240 6.36 16.86 19.23
N ARG A 241 5.10 16.79 19.68
CA ARG A 241 4.46 15.54 20.14
C ARG A 241 4.49 14.45 19.06
N ARG A 242 4.18 14.79 17.81
CA ARG A 242 4.24 13.85 16.67
C ARG A 242 5.66 13.37 16.40
N LEU A 243 6.66 14.25 16.49
CA LEU A 243 8.07 13.86 16.30
C LEU A 243 8.60 13.02 17.47
N MET A 244 8.20 13.32 18.70
CA MET A 244 8.51 12.50 19.88
C MET A 244 7.93 11.09 19.75
N ALA A 245 6.72 10.93 19.20
CA ALA A 245 6.11 9.61 18.99
C ALA A 245 6.91 8.72 18.03
N ARG A 246 7.70 9.31 17.12
CA ARG A 246 8.56 8.60 16.16
C ARG A 246 9.84 8.05 16.78
N LEU A 247 10.27 8.57 17.93
CA LEU A 247 11.49 8.12 18.61
C LEU A 247 11.25 6.79 19.33
N GLY A 248 12.29 5.94 19.36
CA GLY A 248 12.27 4.71 20.16
C GLY A 248 12.27 5.01 21.66
N ASN A 249 11.91 4.02 22.48
CA ASN A 249 11.89 4.19 23.95
C ASN A 249 13.26 4.61 24.49
N VAL A 250 14.35 4.04 23.99
CA VAL A 250 15.70 4.42 24.43
C VAL A 250 16.01 5.88 24.11
N GLU A 251 15.68 6.33 22.90
CA GLU A 251 15.94 7.70 22.45
C GLU A 251 15.12 8.74 23.21
N LYS A 252 13.85 8.42 23.56
CA LYS A 252 12.98 9.27 24.36
C LYS A 252 13.51 9.51 25.77
N HIS A 253 14.16 8.52 26.37
CA HIS A 253 14.65 8.59 27.75
C HIS A 253 16.15 8.93 27.84
N ARG A 254 16.86 8.98 26.70
CA ARG A 254 18.27 9.35 26.65
C ARG A 254 18.48 10.73 27.26
N GLY A 255 19.38 10.84 28.24
CA GLY A 255 19.67 12.08 28.97
C GLY A 255 18.70 12.41 30.11
N ARG A 256 17.55 11.73 30.19
CA ARG A 256 16.59 11.80 31.31
C ARG A 256 16.84 10.71 32.36
N GLU A 257 17.48 9.62 31.94
CA GLU A 257 17.80 8.45 32.77
C GLU A 257 19.28 8.06 32.63
N GLY A 258 19.82 7.40 33.65
CA GLY A 258 21.19 6.90 33.65
C GLY A 258 21.40 5.77 32.63
N SER A 259 22.64 5.62 32.15
CA SER A 259 22.99 4.61 31.13
C SER A 259 22.60 3.18 31.53
N LEU A 260 22.65 2.85 32.82
CA LEU A 260 22.28 1.53 33.33
C LEU A 260 20.77 1.25 33.19
N THR A 261 19.93 2.20 33.56
CA THR A 261 18.47 2.11 33.49
C THR A 261 17.99 2.01 32.05
N LEU A 262 18.61 2.78 31.14
CA LEU A 262 18.33 2.73 29.71
C LEU A 262 18.70 1.38 29.08
N LYS A 263 19.82 0.77 29.50
CA LYS A 263 20.22 -0.58 29.03
C LYS A 263 19.23 -1.66 29.50
N THR A 264 18.65 -1.50 30.69
CA THR A 264 17.61 -2.41 31.20
C THR A 264 16.29 -2.21 30.48
N ALA A 265 15.87 -0.97 30.23
CA ALA A 265 14.65 -0.66 29.47
C ALA A 265 14.73 -1.07 27.98
N ALA A 266 15.93 -1.08 27.40
CA ALA A 266 16.18 -1.50 26.02
C ALA A 266 16.07 -3.01 25.79
N ARG A 267 16.23 -3.83 26.85
CA ARG A 267 16.04 -5.28 26.74
C ARG A 267 14.60 -5.60 27.08
N SER A 268 13.85 -6.20 26.15
CA SER A 268 12.69 -6.99 26.54
C SER A 268 13.22 -8.16 27.37
N ALA A 269 13.19 -8.03 28.70
CA ALA A 269 13.65 -9.09 29.57
C ALA A 269 12.70 -10.28 29.40
N ARG A 270 13.20 -11.37 28.80
CA ARG A 270 12.54 -12.68 28.75
C ARG A 270 13.17 -13.54 29.83
N PHE A 271 12.36 -13.93 30.80
CA PHE A 271 12.74 -14.84 31.86
C PHE A 271 12.23 -16.23 31.50
N VAL A 272 13.13 -17.21 31.40
CA VAL A 272 12.74 -18.62 31.29
C VAL A 272 12.57 -19.14 32.72
N LEU A 273 11.43 -19.77 33.00
CA LEU A 273 11.18 -20.40 34.30
C LEU A 273 11.95 -21.72 34.33
N LEU A 274 12.94 -21.83 35.22
CA LEU A 274 13.78 -23.04 35.32
C LEU A 274 12.98 -24.24 35.82
N ASP A 275 12.01 -24.00 36.71
CA ASP A 275 11.17 -25.04 37.30
C ASP A 275 10.08 -25.54 36.34
N GLU A 276 9.80 -24.80 35.26
CA GLU A 276 8.81 -25.16 34.24
C GLU A 276 9.42 -25.06 32.83
N PRO A 277 10.03 -26.13 32.31
CA PRO A 277 10.66 -26.13 30.99
C PRO A 277 9.70 -25.67 29.89
N GLY A 278 10.16 -24.71 29.08
CA GLY A 278 9.38 -24.13 27.97
C GLY A 278 8.51 -22.95 28.36
N MET A 279 8.34 -22.66 29.66
CA MET A 279 7.65 -21.46 30.11
C MET A 279 8.56 -20.25 30.12
N SER A 280 8.06 -19.14 29.59
CA SER A 280 8.76 -17.88 29.64
C SER A 280 7.83 -16.71 29.93
N VAL A 281 8.36 -15.75 30.69
CA VAL A 281 7.71 -14.49 31.02
C VAL A 281 8.44 -13.37 30.30
N SER A 282 7.71 -12.55 29.56
CA SER A 282 8.26 -11.44 28.78
C SER A 282 7.39 -10.18 28.89
N GLU A 283 7.88 -9.07 28.35
CA GLU A 283 7.13 -7.81 28.22
C GLU A 283 6.63 -7.22 29.56
N LEU A 284 7.36 -7.48 30.66
CA LEU A 284 7.01 -7.03 32.02
C LEU A 284 6.73 -5.53 32.16
N ASN A 285 7.32 -4.69 31.29
CA ASN A 285 7.21 -3.24 31.36
C ASN A 285 5.97 -2.67 30.67
N ALA A 286 5.20 -3.48 29.92
CA ALA A 286 4.04 -3.03 29.18
C ALA A 286 2.84 -3.96 29.39
N ASN A 287 2.85 -5.11 28.71
CA ASN A 287 1.82 -6.14 28.80
C ASN A 287 2.49 -7.45 29.19
N PRO A 288 2.55 -7.78 30.49
CA PRO A 288 3.18 -9.02 30.94
C PRO A 288 2.59 -10.22 30.21
N LYS A 289 3.45 -10.98 29.53
CA LYS A 289 3.05 -12.15 28.75
C LYS A 289 3.71 -13.39 29.32
N VAL A 290 2.91 -14.38 29.65
CA VAL A 290 3.37 -15.75 29.95
C VAL A 290 3.13 -16.59 28.70
N GLN A 291 4.17 -17.27 28.21
CA GLN A 291 4.08 -18.11 27.03
C GLN A 291 4.84 -19.42 27.23
N ARG A 292 4.15 -20.54 26.98
CA ARG A 292 4.72 -21.89 26.93
C ARG A 292 5.11 -22.23 25.49
N TYR A 293 6.31 -22.75 25.32
CA TYR A 293 6.80 -23.33 24.07
C TYR A 293 6.95 -24.83 24.26
N PHE A 294 6.60 -25.61 23.23
CA PHE A 294 6.86 -27.05 23.21
C PHE A 294 8.35 -27.33 23.39
N GLN A 295 8.67 -28.37 24.14
CA GLN A 295 10.01 -28.94 24.16
C GLN A 295 10.25 -29.80 22.90
N PRO A 296 11.51 -29.97 22.47
CA PRO A 296 11.84 -30.84 21.35
C PRO A 296 11.32 -32.28 21.47
N SER A 297 11.31 -32.84 22.69
CA SER A 297 10.75 -34.16 22.96
C SER A 297 9.23 -34.16 22.82
N GLU A 298 8.53 -33.25 23.50
CA GLU A 298 7.07 -33.13 23.41
C GLU A 298 6.60 -32.92 21.96
N PHE A 299 7.35 -32.13 21.20
CA PHE A 299 7.03 -31.88 19.80
C PHE A 299 7.30 -33.10 18.93
N ARG A 300 8.30 -33.94 19.25
CA ARG A 300 8.53 -35.23 18.58
C ARG A 300 7.38 -36.20 18.85
N ASP A 301 7.02 -36.36 20.11
CA ASP A 301 5.98 -37.29 20.56
C ASP A 301 4.64 -37.02 19.86
N LEU A 302 4.33 -35.74 19.59
CA LEU A 302 3.12 -35.35 18.85
C LEU A 302 3.06 -35.87 17.41
N PHE A 303 4.20 -36.02 16.74
CA PHE A 303 4.26 -36.35 15.31
C PHE A 303 4.71 -37.78 15.02
N GLU A 304 5.45 -38.44 15.92
CA GLU A 304 6.00 -39.79 15.67
C GLU A 304 4.92 -40.87 15.55
N ASP A 305 3.78 -40.68 16.20
CA ASP A 305 2.58 -41.50 16.04
C ASP A 305 1.98 -41.43 14.63
N LEU A 306 2.18 -40.32 13.94
CA LEU A 306 1.49 -39.98 12.69
C LEU A 306 2.41 -40.14 11.46
N PHE A 307 3.72 -40.11 11.65
CA PHE A 307 4.72 -40.14 10.58
C PHE A 307 5.87 -41.08 10.97
N GLU A 308 6.37 -41.85 10.01
CA GLU A 308 7.51 -42.74 10.26
C GLU A 308 8.82 -41.97 10.42
N GLU A 309 8.98 -40.89 9.67
CA GLU A 309 10.17 -40.05 9.68
C GLU A 309 9.85 -38.69 10.28
N VAL A 310 10.32 -38.44 11.50
CA VAL A 310 10.19 -37.14 12.19
C VAL A 310 11.56 -36.60 12.59
N SER A 311 11.93 -35.45 12.02
CA SER A 311 13.14 -34.71 12.37
C SER A 311 12.78 -33.40 13.07
N ILE A 312 13.34 -33.17 14.26
CA ILE A 312 13.11 -31.96 15.04
C ILE A 312 14.26 -30.98 14.84
N GLY A 313 13.91 -29.75 14.47
CA GLY A 313 14.84 -28.63 14.33
C GLY A 313 14.50 -27.50 15.31
N LEU A 314 15.53 -26.72 15.66
CA LEU A 314 15.38 -25.47 16.40
C LEU A 314 15.60 -24.31 15.43
N HIS A 315 14.60 -23.45 15.26
CA HIS A 315 14.75 -22.23 14.45
C HIS A 315 14.45 -21.01 15.30
N ILE A 316 15.49 -20.21 15.54
CA ILE A 316 15.47 -19.04 16.44
C ILE A 316 15.07 -19.45 17.86
N ASN A 317 13.77 -19.38 18.17
CA ASN A 317 13.15 -19.68 19.48
C ASN A 317 11.99 -20.68 19.37
N ASN A 318 11.76 -21.25 18.19
CA ASN A 318 10.67 -22.19 17.93
C ASN A 318 11.22 -23.60 17.71
N VAL A 319 10.47 -24.59 18.18
CA VAL A 319 10.66 -25.98 17.79
C VAL A 319 9.89 -26.21 16.48
N THR A 320 10.56 -26.84 15.52
CA THR A 320 10.01 -27.16 14.21
C THR A 320 10.15 -28.66 13.98
N ALA A 321 9.20 -29.27 13.26
CA ALA A 321 9.24 -30.66 12.88
C ALA A 321 9.19 -30.77 11.35
N THR A 322 10.05 -31.60 10.78
CA THR A 322 9.96 -32.06 9.40
C THR A 322 9.47 -33.50 9.42
N CYS A 323 8.26 -33.72 8.92
CA CYS A 323 7.59 -35.01 8.94
C CYS A 323 7.52 -35.59 7.52
N ARG A 324 7.86 -36.87 7.37
CA ARG A 324 7.83 -37.63 6.11
C ARG A 324 7.24 -39.01 6.35
N VAL A 325 6.75 -39.63 5.27
CA VAL A 325 6.13 -40.97 5.28
C VAL A 325 4.96 -41.02 6.29
N PRO A 326 3.80 -40.42 5.96
CA PRO A 326 2.65 -40.44 6.85
C PRO A 326 2.16 -41.88 7.05
N ARG A 327 1.84 -42.23 8.30
CA ARG A 327 1.24 -43.50 8.67
C ARG A 327 -0.23 -43.54 8.26
N LEU A 328 -0.79 -44.75 8.25
CA LEU A 328 -2.19 -44.96 7.93
C LEU A 328 -3.08 -44.25 8.96
N LEU A 329 -4.12 -43.58 8.47
CA LEU A 329 -5.01 -42.76 9.29
C LEU A 329 -5.80 -43.62 10.27
N ASP A 330 -5.66 -43.35 11.56
CA ASP A 330 -6.52 -43.90 12.60
C ASP A 330 -7.88 -43.19 12.59
N LEU A 331 -8.90 -43.90 12.10
CA LEU A 331 -10.26 -43.37 11.94
C LEU A 331 -10.94 -43.10 13.29
N ASP A 332 -10.62 -43.87 14.33
CA ASP A 332 -11.22 -43.69 15.66
C ASP A 332 -10.61 -42.47 16.34
N ARG A 333 -9.29 -42.31 16.25
CA ARG A 333 -8.59 -41.10 16.73
C ARG A 333 -9.06 -39.86 15.99
N LEU A 334 -9.27 -39.94 14.67
CA LEU A 334 -9.80 -38.83 13.89
C LEU A 334 -11.24 -38.48 14.30
N ARG A 335 -12.12 -39.48 14.45
CA ARG A 335 -13.50 -39.27 14.93
C ARG A 335 -13.51 -38.51 16.26
N GLN A 336 -12.73 -38.99 17.24
CA GLN A 336 -12.64 -38.37 18.55
C GLN A 336 -12.13 -36.92 18.48
N ALA A 337 -11.10 -36.67 17.67
CA ALA A 337 -10.55 -35.33 17.48
C ALA A 337 -11.58 -34.38 16.86
N LEU A 338 -12.34 -34.84 15.86
CA LEU A 338 -13.41 -34.04 15.24
C LEU A 338 -14.56 -33.77 16.20
N GLN A 339 -14.97 -34.77 16.98
CA GLN A 339 -16.02 -34.59 18.01
C GLN A 339 -15.58 -33.58 19.06
N PHE A 340 -14.32 -33.64 19.50
CA PHE A 340 -13.78 -32.69 20.47
C PHE A 340 -13.72 -31.26 19.91
N GLU A 341 -13.10 -31.07 18.75
CA GLU A 341 -12.84 -29.75 18.17
C GLU A 341 -14.14 -29.03 17.78
N PHE A 342 -15.13 -29.77 17.28
CA PHE A 342 -16.41 -29.23 16.83
C PHE A 342 -17.52 -29.26 17.89
N ASP A 343 -17.21 -29.65 19.13
CA ASP A 343 -18.10 -29.55 20.29
C ASP A 343 -17.42 -28.94 21.52
N LEU A 344 -16.44 -28.05 21.29
CA LEU A 344 -15.75 -27.33 22.35
C LEU A 344 -16.71 -26.50 23.22
N PRO A 345 -16.43 -26.38 24.53
CA PRO A 345 -17.22 -25.55 25.43
C PRO A 345 -16.90 -24.06 25.25
N TYR A 346 -17.94 -23.25 25.08
CA TYR A 346 -17.91 -21.80 25.01
C TYR A 346 -18.78 -21.20 26.14
N PRO A 347 -18.61 -19.90 26.48
CA PRO A 347 -19.39 -19.26 27.55
C PRO A 347 -20.92 -19.35 27.36
N GLU A 348 -21.40 -19.39 26.13
CA GLU A 348 -22.84 -19.41 25.79
C GLU A 348 -23.37 -20.82 25.49
N GLY A 349 -22.54 -21.86 25.59
CA GLY A 349 -22.93 -23.24 25.25
C GLY A 349 -21.80 -24.02 24.59
N ARG A 350 -22.13 -25.14 23.94
CA ARG A 350 -21.17 -25.90 23.14
C ARG A 350 -21.30 -25.56 21.67
N MET A 351 -20.23 -25.80 20.91
CA MET A 351 -20.19 -25.52 19.48
C MET A 351 -21.23 -26.32 18.66
N GLY A 352 -21.56 -27.55 19.06
CA GLY A 352 -22.70 -28.30 18.49
C GLY A 352 -22.58 -28.66 17.00
N PHE A 353 -21.36 -28.68 16.43
CA PHE A 353 -21.14 -28.98 15.02
C PHE A 353 -20.49 -30.35 14.76
N ALA A 354 -20.31 -31.18 15.80
CA ALA A 354 -19.66 -32.48 15.69
C ALA A 354 -20.26 -33.39 14.60
N ASP A 355 -21.58 -33.58 14.58
CA ASP A 355 -22.24 -34.46 13.59
C ASP A 355 -22.06 -33.94 12.15
N LYS A 356 -22.14 -32.62 11.97
CA LYS A 356 -21.92 -31.98 10.67
C LYS A 356 -20.47 -32.14 10.22
N ALA A 357 -19.51 -32.00 11.14
CA ALA A 357 -18.10 -32.21 10.86
C ALA A 357 -17.84 -33.66 10.45
N LEU A 358 -18.31 -34.63 11.24
CA LEU A 358 -18.17 -36.06 10.92
C LEU A 358 -18.73 -36.37 9.52
N SER A 359 -19.94 -35.91 9.20
CA SER A 359 -20.55 -36.11 7.87
C SER A 359 -19.68 -35.56 6.73
N ILE A 360 -19.17 -34.33 6.85
CA ILE A 360 -18.35 -33.70 5.80
C ILE A 360 -17.01 -34.42 5.65
N PHE A 361 -16.35 -34.76 6.75
CA PHE A 361 -15.06 -35.46 6.71
C PHE A 361 -15.22 -36.91 6.20
N SER A 362 -16.29 -37.61 6.57
CA SER A 362 -16.65 -38.91 6.01
C SER A 362 -16.82 -38.85 4.49
N GLN A 363 -17.58 -37.87 3.99
CA GLN A 363 -17.77 -37.67 2.55
C GLN A 363 -16.45 -37.40 1.83
N ARG A 364 -15.58 -36.57 2.42
CA ARG A 364 -14.30 -36.20 1.81
C ARG A 364 -13.30 -37.36 1.77
N LEU A 365 -13.29 -38.19 2.81
CA LEU A 365 -12.35 -39.31 2.93
C LEU A 365 -12.89 -40.60 2.32
N GLY A 366 -14.19 -40.68 1.99
CA GLY A 366 -14.82 -41.89 1.49
C GLY A 366 -14.91 -43.01 2.54
N VAL A 367 -14.94 -42.65 3.82
CA VAL A 367 -14.99 -43.58 4.97
C VAL A 367 -16.10 -43.18 5.94
N SER A 368 -16.58 -44.12 6.74
CA SER A 368 -17.50 -43.79 7.85
C SER A 368 -16.68 -43.36 9.07
N LEU A 369 -16.80 -42.08 9.43
CA LEU A 369 -16.28 -41.52 10.67
C LEU A 369 -17.39 -41.42 11.70
#